data_AF-A0A7V4AQS4-F1
#
_entry.id   AF-A0A7V4AQS4-F1
#
_cell.length_a   1.000
_cell.length_b   1.000
_cell.length_c   1.000
_cell.angle_alpha   90.00
_cell.angle_beta   90.00
_cell.angle_gamma   90.00
#
_symmetry.space_group_name_H-M   'P 1'
#
loop_
_entity.id
_entity.type
_entity.pdbx_description
1 polymer ?
#
loop_
_entity_poly.entity_id
_entity_poly.type
_entity_poly.pdbx_seq_one_letter_code
_entity_poly.pdbx_strand_id
1 'polypeptide(L)'
;MECEKVREYISGYVAGVLDEGLKAAVAAHLERCEECRQIAKVERLLTAPPAEPPSSARHIIALTLRDLEAGAEAAKKVWNDLNALQAATEEAPIIKIAHALIEQAIRGGAAALRLLPREDSVSVVYEVGAHEAELAVIPKYIEAPLIARFKKMAGLDIAPVRESCSGEIAVRMGRKDYRLLVRVSPAEFGEEVDVRIALE
;
A
#
# COMPACT_ATOMS: atom_id res chain seq x y z
N MET A 1 22.57 31.88 -16.86
CA MET A 1 23.20 30.56 -16.62
C MET A 1 23.09 29.75 -17.90
N GLU A 2 24.17 29.11 -18.31
CA GLU A 2 24.24 28.30 -19.53
C GLU A 2 23.69 26.89 -19.28
N CYS A 3 23.19 26.23 -20.33
CA CYS A 3 22.56 24.91 -20.24
C CYS A 3 23.48 23.83 -19.62
N GLU A 4 24.77 23.89 -19.93
CA GLU A 4 25.77 22.93 -19.45
C GLU A 4 25.83 22.90 -17.91
N LYS A 5 25.94 24.08 -17.29
CA LYS A 5 25.89 24.22 -15.84
C LYS A 5 24.54 23.84 -15.26
N VAL A 6 23.44 24.18 -15.95
CA VAL A 6 22.09 23.85 -15.46
C VAL A 6 21.94 22.33 -15.32
N ARG A 7 22.39 21.55 -16.32
CA ARG A 7 22.29 20.09 -16.34
C ARG A 7 22.97 19.43 -15.13
N GLU A 8 24.12 19.95 -14.69
CA GLU A 8 24.81 19.45 -13.48
C GLU A 8 23.98 19.66 -12.21
N TYR A 9 23.18 20.73 -12.15
CA TYR A 9 22.37 21.08 -10.99
C TYR A 9 20.92 20.59 -11.06
N ILE A 10 20.45 19.98 -12.16
CA ILE A 10 19.07 19.49 -12.27
C ILE A 10 18.76 18.46 -11.19
N SER A 11 19.67 17.52 -10.95
CA SER A 11 19.48 16.48 -9.94
C SER A 11 19.29 17.07 -8.53
N GLY A 12 20.18 17.98 -8.13
CA GLY A 12 20.08 18.68 -6.85
C GLY A 12 18.87 19.60 -6.75
N TYR A 13 18.43 20.19 -7.87
CA TYR A 13 17.25 21.04 -7.95
C TYR A 13 15.96 20.24 -7.74
N VAL A 14 15.86 19.08 -8.39
CA VAL A 14 14.70 18.19 -8.28
C VAL A 14 14.63 17.56 -6.88
N ALA A 15 15.78 17.14 -6.33
CA ALA A 15 15.87 16.61 -4.97
C ALA A 15 15.72 17.68 -3.86
N GLY A 16 15.65 18.97 -4.22
CA GLY A 16 15.43 20.06 -3.27
C GLY A 16 16.62 20.40 -2.36
N VAL A 17 17.82 19.89 -2.66
CA VAL A 17 19.03 20.03 -1.83
C VAL A 17 19.91 21.24 -2.18
N LEU A 18 19.60 21.97 -3.26
CA LEU A 18 20.36 23.16 -3.65
C LEU A 18 20.15 24.36 -2.70
N ASP A 19 21.15 25.23 -2.62
CA ASP A 19 21.04 26.56 -2.01
C ASP A 19 19.99 27.43 -2.71
N GLU A 20 19.32 28.30 -1.96
CA GLU A 20 18.26 29.23 -2.45
C GLU A 20 18.67 30.01 -3.71
N GLY A 21 19.90 30.53 -3.75
CA GLY A 21 20.41 31.29 -4.90
C GLY A 21 20.58 30.45 -6.17
N LEU A 22 21.05 29.21 -6.03
CA LEU A 22 21.20 28.26 -7.14
C LEU A 22 19.84 27.73 -7.59
N LYS A 23 18.91 27.47 -6.65
CA LYS A 23 17.53 27.09 -6.98
C LYS A 23 16.83 28.13 -7.85
N ALA A 24 16.92 29.40 -7.47
CA ALA A 24 16.32 30.49 -8.25
C ALA A 24 16.95 30.61 -9.65
N ALA A 25 18.27 30.43 -9.77
CA ALA A 25 18.97 30.47 -11.05
C ALA A 25 18.60 29.30 -11.98
N VAL A 26 18.47 28.08 -11.44
CA VAL A 26 18.01 26.90 -12.18
C VAL A 26 16.55 27.08 -12.59
N ALA A 27 15.67 27.50 -11.70
CA ALA A 27 14.25 27.74 -11.99
C ALA A 27 14.06 28.74 -13.14
N ALA A 28 14.74 29.90 -13.08
CA ALA A 28 14.67 30.92 -14.12
C ALA A 28 15.18 30.42 -15.49
N HIS A 29 16.12 29.47 -15.51
CA HIS A 29 16.60 28.86 -16.75
C HIS A 29 15.58 27.86 -17.32
N LEU A 30 14.94 27.03 -16.47
CA LEU A 30 13.93 26.06 -16.89
C LEU A 30 12.68 26.71 -17.53
N GLU A 31 12.38 27.96 -17.18
CA GLU A 31 11.34 28.75 -17.86
C GLU A 31 11.70 29.13 -19.30
N ARG A 32 13.00 29.22 -19.61
CA ARG A 32 13.51 29.72 -20.90
C ARG A 32 14.04 28.61 -21.83
N CYS A 33 14.45 27.47 -21.28
CA CYS A 33 14.99 26.34 -22.04
C CYS A 33 14.07 25.12 -21.96
N GLU A 34 13.56 24.69 -23.11
CA GLU A 34 12.66 23.52 -23.21
C GLU A 34 13.40 22.20 -22.92
N GLU A 35 14.64 22.07 -23.40
CA GLU A 35 15.44 20.85 -23.24
C GLU A 35 15.78 20.57 -21.77
N CYS A 36 16.26 21.59 -21.03
CA CYS A 36 16.51 21.46 -19.60
C CYS A 36 15.22 21.20 -18.80
N ARG A 37 14.09 21.75 -19.24
CA ARG A 37 12.77 21.48 -18.64
C ARG A 37 12.35 20.03 -18.81
N GLN A 38 12.60 19.45 -19.98
CA GLN A 38 12.31 18.03 -20.24
C GLN A 38 13.19 17.12 -19.37
N ILE A 39 14.49 17.41 -19.27
CA ILE A 39 15.41 16.65 -18.41
C ILE A 39 14.95 16.71 -16.95
N ALA A 40 14.66 17.92 -16.43
CA ALA A 40 14.14 18.08 -15.08
C ALA A 40 12.80 17.36 -14.85
N LYS A 41 11.94 17.26 -15.87
CA LYS A 41 10.66 16.53 -15.80
C LYS A 41 10.88 15.02 -15.73
N VAL A 42 11.78 14.47 -16.54
CA VAL A 42 12.17 13.06 -16.50
C VAL A 42 12.81 12.72 -15.16
N GLU A 43 13.74 13.55 -14.70
CA GLU A 43 14.44 13.32 -13.45
C GLU A 43 13.50 13.41 -12.24
N ARG A 44 12.54 14.33 -12.25
CA ARG A 44 11.48 14.42 -11.23
C ARG A 44 10.55 13.21 -11.21
N LEU A 45 10.34 12.52 -12.33
CA LEU A 45 9.61 11.24 -12.35
C LEU A 45 10.43 10.12 -11.73
N LEU A 46 11.75 10.11 -11.94
CA LEU A 46 12.67 9.08 -11.43
C LEU A 46 13.02 9.26 -9.95
N THR A 47 13.06 10.50 -9.47
CA THR A 47 13.45 10.87 -8.09
C THR A 47 12.27 11.36 -7.24
N ALA A 48 11.04 11.28 -7.75
CA ALA A 48 9.86 11.55 -6.95
C ALA A 48 9.96 10.69 -5.67
N PRO A 49 10.00 11.31 -4.46
CA PRO A 49 9.88 10.54 -3.25
C PRO A 49 8.60 9.71 -3.34
N PRO A 50 8.59 8.47 -2.82
CA PRO A 50 7.39 7.64 -2.83
C PRO A 50 6.23 8.51 -2.33
N ALA A 51 5.16 8.58 -3.12
CA ALA A 51 3.97 9.32 -2.74
C ALA A 51 3.59 8.83 -1.35
N GLU A 52 3.74 9.68 -0.33
CA GLU A 52 3.29 9.30 1.00
C GLU A 52 1.82 8.88 0.85
N PRO A 53 1.46 7.69 1.35
CA PRO A 53 0.08 7.23 1.24
C PRO A 53 -0.81 8.32 1.80
N PRO A 54 -1.90 8.69 1.09
CA PRO A 54 -2.71 9.83 1.49
C PRO A 54 -3.13 9.62 2.95
N SER A 55 -3.00 10.67 3.76
CA SER A 55 -3.20 10.67 5.21
C SER A 55 -4.53 10.03 5.66
N SER A 56 -5.53 10.00 4.77
CA SER A 56 -6.81 9.33 4.98
C SER A 56 -6.70 7.81 5.14
N ALA A 57 -5.76 7.14 4.47
CA ALA A 57 -5.55 5.69 4.57
C ALA A 57 -5.09 5.26 5.96
N ARG A 58 -3.98 5.85 6.42
CA ARG A 58 -3.43 5.63 7.76
C ARG A 58 -4.46 5.98 8.82
N HIS A 59 -5.22 7.06 8.61
CA HIS A 59 -6.28 7.45 9.52
C HIS A 59 -7.44 6.43 9.56
N ILE A 60 -7.94 5.96 8.40
CA ILE A 60 -9.02 4.96 8.34
C ILE A 60 -8.57 3.64 8.93
N ILE A 61 -7.36 3.18 8.61
CA ILE A 61 -6.80 1.96 9.20
C ILE A 61 -6.64 2.14 10.70
N ALA A 62 -6.05 3.24 11.17
CA ALA A 62 -5.90 3.51 12.61
C ALA A 62 -7.25 3.61 13.35
N LEU A 63 -8.27 4.25 12.76
CA LEU A 63 -9.62 4.29 13.31
C LEU A 63 -10.26 2.90 13.36
N THR A 64 -10.15 2.15 12.26
CA THR A 64 -10.73 0.79 12.17
C THR A 64 -10.02 -0.18 13.10
N LEU A 65 -8.71 -0.02 13.30
CA LEU A 65 -7.93 -0.78 14.28
C LEU A 65 -8.39 -0.46 15.70
N ARG A 66 -8.62 0.81 16.05
CA ARG A 66 -9.21 1.17 17.35
C ARG A 66 -10.62 0.61 17.53
N ASP A 67 -11.45 0.65 16.50
CA ASP A 67 -12.80 0.07 16.53
C ASP A 67 -12.73 -1.45 16.70
N LEU A 68 -11.75 -2.11 16.07
CA LEU A 68 -11.47 -3.52 16.23
C LEU A 68 -10.91 -3.86 17.61
N GLU A 69 -10.02 -3.04 18.17
CA GLU A 69 -9.50 -3.22 19.53
C GLU A 69 -10.61 -3.04 20.57
N ALA A 70 -11.44 -2.01 20.42
CA ALA A 70 -12.61 -1.79 21.28
C ALA A 70 -13.66 -2.90 21.12
N GLY A 71 -13.89 -3.36 19.90
CA GLY A 71 -14.76 -4.49 19.58
C GLY A 71 -14.20 -5.82 20.07
N ALA A 72 -12.88 -6.02 20.00
CA ALA A 72 -12.18 -7.21 20.48
C ALA A 72 -12.16 -7.24 22.01
N GLU A 73 -11.99 -6.12 22.70
CA GLU A 73 -12.09 -6.05 24.17
C GLU A 73 -13.53 -6.39 24.64
N ALA A 74 -14.53 -5.89 23.93
CA ALA A 74 -15.94 -6.25 24.16
C ALA A 74 -16.23 -7.72 23.82
N ALA A 75 -15.70 -8.23 22.71
CA ALA A 75 -15.85 -9.62 22.27
C ALA A 75 -15.09 -10.59 23.19
N LYS A 76 -13.92 -10.23 23.71
CA LYS A 76 -13.11 -11.03 24.66
C LYS A 76 -13.81 -11.14 26.02
N LYS A 77 -14.54 -10.09 26.42
CA LYS A 77 -15.43 -10.10 27.59
C LYS A 77 -16.66 -11.00 27.38
N VAL A 78 -17.22 -11.05 26.17
CA VAL A 78 -18.35 -11.91 25.79
C VAL A 78 -17.93 -13.37 25.49
N TRP A 79 -16.70 -13.57 25.00
CA TRP A 79 -16.09 -14.86 24.67
C TRP A 79 -15.86 -15.73 25.91
N ASN A 80 -15.59 -15.10 27.06
CA ASN A 80 -15.57 -15.80 28.34
C ASN A 80 -16.94 -16.34 28.77
N ASP A 81 -18.05 -15.83 28.22
CA ASP A 81 -19.40 -16.17 28.68
C ASP A 81 -20.19 -17.12 27.76
N LEU A 82 -20.01 -17.16 26.43
CA LEU A 82 -20.92 -17.94 25.55
C LEU A 82 -20.24 -18.53 24.30
N ASN A 83 -20.02 -19.84 24.32
CA ASN A 83 -19.38 -20.65 23.27
C ASN A 83 -20.27 -20.93 22.03
N ALA A 84 -21.14 -20.01 21.60
CA ALA A 84 -21.99 -20.23 20.42
C ALA A 84 -22.50 -18.93 19.79
N LEU A 85 -22.35 -18.81 18.48
CA LEU A 85 -22.84 -17.76 17.56
C LEU A 85 -22.00 -16.49 17.52
N GLN A 86 -21.23 -16.29 16.44
CA GLN A 86 -21.18 -15.04 15.66
C GLN A 86 -20.15 -15.10 14.51
N ALA A 87 -20.62 -15.34 13.28
CA ALA A 87 -19.82 -15.14 12.06
C ALA A 87 -20.14 -13.80 11.36
N ALA A 88 -21.08 -13.01 11.89
CA ALA A 88 -21.61 -11.81 11.21
C ALA A 88 -21.10 -10.48 11.77
N THR A 89 -20.46 -10.48 12.94
CA THR A 89 -20.00 -9.24 13.62
C THR A 89 -18.52 -8.94 13.38
N GLU A 90 -17.67 -9.95 13.23
CA GLU A 90 -16.21 -9.79 13.03
C GLU A 90 -15.78 -9.61 11.57
N GLU A 91 -16.58 -10.05 10.59
CA GLU A 91 -16.22 -9.91 9.17
C GLU A 91 -16.28 -8.43 8.71
N ALA A 92 -17.17 -7.62 9.26
CA ALA A 92 -17.42 -6.26 8.75
C ALA A 92 -16.20 -5.33 8.83
N PRO A 93 -15.42 -5.27 9.94
CA PRO A 93 -14.20 -4.45 9.99
C PRO A 93 -13.06 -5.01 9.14
N ILE A 94 -12.92 -6.35 9.06
CA ILE A 94 -11.88 -6.99 8.24
C ILE A 94 -12.10 -6.71 6.76
N ILE A 95 -13.36 -6.76 6.30
CA ILE A 95 -13.73 -6.38 4.93
C ILE A 95 -13.35 -4.92 4.64
N LYS A 96 -13.60 -4.01 5.60
CA LYS A 96 -13.23 -2.59 5.45
C LYS A 96 -11.72 -2.41 5.34
N ILE A 97 -10.93 -3.11 6.16
CA ILE A 97 -9.47 -3.06 6.09
C ILE A 97 -8.99 -3.55 4.72
N ALA A 98 -9.44 -4.74 4.28
CA ALA A 98 -9.03 -5.29 2.99
C ALA A 98 -9.36 -4.34 1.82
N HIS A 99 -10.58 -3.80 1.79
CA HIS A 99 -10.98 -2.84 0.76
C HIS A 99 -10.19 -1.54 0.83
N ALA A 100 -9.94 -1.00 2.02
CA ALA A 100 -9.13 0.20 2.20
C ALA A 100 -7.69 -0.03 1.72
N LEU A 101 -7.08 -1.18 2.05
CA LEU A 101 -5.72 -1.50 1.60
C LEU A 101 -5.61 -1.57 0.07
N ILE A 102 -6.59 -2.21 -0.59
CA ILE A 102 -6.64 -2.31 -2.05
C ILE A 102 -6.87 -0.93 -2.68
N GLU A 103 -7.87 -0.19 -2.21
CA GLU A 103 -8.20 1.14 -2.72
C GLU A 103 -7.00 2.07 -2.63
N GLN A 104 -6.27 2.02 -1.53
CA GLN A 104 -5.10 2.87 -1.31
C GLN A 104 -3.91 2.46 -2.17
N ALA A 105 -3.68 1.17 -2.34
CA ALA A 105 -2.66 0.69 -3.28
C ALA A 105 -2.95 1.19 -4.71
N ILE A 106 -4.20 1.09 -5.17
CA ILE A 106 -4.57 1.55 -6.51
C ILE A 106 -4.52 3.09 -6.61
N ARG A 107 -5.05 3.83 -5.64
CA ARG A 107 -5.00 5.31 -5.64
C ARG A 107 -3.57 5.84 -5.54
N GLY A 108 -2.71 5.16 -4.81
CA GLY A 108 -1.28 5.47 -4.66
C GLY A 108 -0.44 5.06 -5.88
N GLY A 109 -1.02 4.40 -6.88
CA GLY A 109 -0.29 3.92 -8.05
C GLY A 109 0.73 2.82 -7.72
N ALA A 110 0.46 2.02 -6.69
CA ALA A 110 1.31 0.90 -6.32
C ALA A 110 1.25 -0.20 -7.39
N ALA A 111 2.40 -0.80 -7.69
CA ALA A 111 2.54 -1.98 -8.52
C ALA A 111 2.19 -3.26 -7.74
N ALA A 112 2.51 -3.29 -6.44
CA ALA A 112 2.20 -4.41 -5.56
C ALA A 112 1.80 -3.96 -4.14
N LEU A 113 0.98 -4.79 -3.49
CA LEU A 113 0.64 -4.74 -2.08
C LEU A 113 1.01 -6.09 -1.44
N ARG A 114 1.82 -6.07 -0.39
CA ARG A 114 2.22 -7.26 0.35
C ARG A 114 1.78 -7.20 1.81
N LEU A 115 1.27 -8.33 2.30
CA LEU A 115 1.03 -8.58 3.72
C LEU A 115 2.11 -9.54 4.20
N LEU A 116 3.08 -9.03 4.94
CA LEU A 116 4.23 -9.79 5.42
C LEU A 116 4.01 -10.18 6.88
N PRO A 117 3.79 -11.45 7.21
CA PRO A 117 3.65 -11.89 8.59
C PRO A 117 5.00 -11.77 9.31
N ARG A 118 4.98 -11.15 10.49
CA ARG A 118 6.08 -11.11 11.46
C ARG A 118 5.69 -11.94 12.68
N GLU A 119 6.61 -12.09 13.63
CA GLU A 119 6.37 -12.83 14.87
C GLU A 119 5.14 -12.30 15.61
N ASP A 120 5.10 -10.99 15.89
CA ASP A 120 4.05 -10.33 16.69
C ASP A 120 3.16 -9.36 15.90
N SER A 121 3.34 -9.26 14.59
CA SER A 121 2.60 -8.30 13.75
C SER A 121 2.50 -8.72 12.29
N VAL A 122 1.80 -7.92 11.49
CA VAL A 122 1.79 -8.00 10.03
C VAL A 122 2.21 -6.66 9.46
N SER A 123 3.31 -6.65 8.70
CA SER A 123 3.74 -5.46 7.95
C SER A 123 2.96 -5.37 6.63
N VAL A 124 2.34 -4.23 6.37
CA VAL A 124 1.70 -3.92 5.10
C VAL A 124 2.63 -3.07 4.27
N VAL A 125 3.11 -3.60 3.14
CA VAL A 125 4.11 -2.95 2.29
C VAL A 125 3.54 -2.70 0.91
N TYR A 126 3.74 -1.49 0.38
CA TYR A 126 3.43 -1.15 -1.00
C TYR A 126 4.70 -1.00 -1.82
N GLU A 127 4.66 -1.47 -3.06
CA GLU A 127 5.69 -1.23 -4.06
C GLU A 127 5.21 -0.13 -5.00
N VAL A 128 5.90 1.01 -5.04
CA VAL A 128 5.57 2.14 -5.92
C VAL A 128 6.82 2.49 -6.74
N GLY A 129 6.76 2.23 -8.05
CA GLY A 129 7.91 2.40 -8.94
C GLY A 129 9.04 1.41 -8.59
N ALA A 130 10.20 1.92 -8.17
CA ALA A 130 11.36 1.12 -7.78
C ALA A 130 11.52 0.99 -6.25
N HIS A 131 10.57 1.49 -5.47
CA HIS A 131 10.68 1.60 -4.02
C HIS A 131 9.61 0.81 -3.30
N GLU A 132 9.99 0.23 -2.17
CA GLU A 132 9.07 -0.40 -1.22
C GLU A 132 8.85 0.55 -0.03
N ALA A 133 7.59 0.72 0.39
CA ALA A 133 7.22 1.57 1.51
C ALA A 133 6.28 0.82 2.45
N GLU A 134 6.62 0.76 3.75
CA GLU A 134 5.72 0.23 4.77
C GLU A 134 4.61 1.26 5.06
N LEU A 135 3.36 0.87 4.79
CA LEU A 135 2.18 1.70 5.01
C LEU A 135 1.77 1.72 6.47
N ALA A 136 1.65 0.51 7.03
CA ALA A 136 1.04 0.24 8.31
C ALA A 136 1.57 -1.09 8.88
N VAL A 137 1.56 -1.16 10.21
CA VAL A 137 1.75 -2.39 10.96
C VAL A 137 0.42 -2.74 11.60
N ILE A 138 -0.04 -3.97 11.37
CA ILE A 138 -1.32 -4.49 11.86
C ILE A 138 -1.04 -5.52 12.97
N PRO A 139 -1.84 -5.56 14.04
CA PRO A 139 -1.74 -6.59 15.06
C PRO A 139 -1.84 -8.02 14.51
N LYS A 140 -1.09 -8.95 15.08
CA LYS A 140 -1.01 -10.35 14.63
C LYS A 140 -2.37 -11.06 14.54
N TYR A 141 -3.28 -10.79 15.48
CA TYR A 141 -4.59 -11.46 15.52
C TYR A 141 -5.49 -11.14 14.32
N ILE A 142 -5.19 -10.08 13.55
CA ILE A 142 -5.93 -9.70 12.34
C ILE A 142 -5.42 -10.46 11.11
N GLU A 143 -4.24 -11.08 11.17
CA GLU A 143 -3.64 -11.77 10.03
C GLU A 143 -4.55 -12.82 9.41
N ALA A 144 -4.90 -13.86 10.16
CA ALA A 144 -5.70 -14.97 9.68
C ALA A 144 -7.05 -14.53 9.07
N PRO A 145 -7.87 -13.68 9.72
CA PRO A 145 -9.13 -13.22 9.11
C PRO A 145 -8.89 -12.34 7.87
N LEU A 146 -7.84 -11.53 7.85
CA LEU A 146 -7.51 -10.70 6.69
C LEU A 146 -7.09 -11.56 5.49
N ILE A 147 -6.24 -12.57 5.70
CA ILE A 147 -5.80 -13.49 4.65
C ILE A 147 -6.97 -14.32 4.13
N ALA A 148 -7.83 -14.84 5.02
CA ALA A 148 -9.05 -15.53 4.64
C ALA A 148 -9.95 -14.64 3.76
N ARG A 149 -10.02 -13.33 4.05
CA ARG A 149 -10.75 -12.37 3.23
C ARG A 149 -10.13 -12.22 1.83
N PHE A 150 -8.82 -12.09 1.72
CA PHE A 150 -8.13 -12.03 0.42
C PHE A 150 -8.32 -13.32 -0.39
N LYS A 151 -8.17 -14.49 0.25
CA LYS A 151 -8.44 -15.81 -0.37
C LYS A 151 -9.85 -15.90 -0.93
N LYS A 152 -10.86 -15.56 -0.12
CA LYS A 152 -12.27 -15.56 -0.54
C LYS A 152 -12.53 -14.60 -1.71
N MET A 153 -11.95 -13.40 -1.69
CA MET A 153 -12.09 -12.43 -2.79
C MET A 153 -11.42 -12.93 -4.07
N ALA A 154 -10.30 -13.66 -3.95
CA ALA A 154 -9.53 -14.20 -5.06
C ALA A 154 -10.05 -15.56 -5.58
N GLY A 155 -11.13 -16.10 -5.00
CA GLY A 155 -11.69 -17.40 -5.35
C GLY A 155 -10.84 -18.59 -4.89
N LEU A 156 -10.00 -18.43 -3.86
CA LEU A 156 -9.15 -19.46 -3.27
C LEU A 156 -9.82 -20.16 -2.08
N ASP A 157 -9.37 -21.38 -1.77
CA ASP A 157 -9.72 -22.05 -0.52
C ASP A 157 -9.19 -21.25 0.68
N ILE A 158 -10.01 -21.15 1.73
CA ILE A 158 -9.69 -20.41 2.96
C ILE A 158 -8.71 -21.20 3.84
N ALA A 159 -8.62 -22.52 3.67
CA ALA A 159 -7.71 -23.36 4.42
C ALA A 159 -6.24 -22.88 4.30
N PRO A 160 -5.41 -23.08 5.35
CA PRO A 160 -3.99 -22.76 5.30
C PRO A 160 -3.28 -23.49 4.17
N VAL A 161 -2.46 -22.78 3.40
CA VAL A 161 -1.76 -23.32 2.24
C VAL A 161 -0.43 -23.95 2.63
N ARG A 162 -0.07 -25.07 1.99
CA ARG A 162 1.26 -25.71 2.10
C ARG A 162 2.16 -25.41 0.92
N GLU A 163 1.56 -24.95 -0.18
CA GLU A 163 2.20 -24.55 -1.42
C GLU A 163 1.59 -23.22 -1.87
N SER A 164 2.32 -22.43 -2.65
CA SER A 164 1.79 -21.16 -3.11
C SER A 164 0.56 -21.34 -4.01
N CYS A 165 -0.52 -20.62 -3.71
CA CYS A 165 -1.72 -20.56 -4.52
C CYS A 165 -1.88 -19.18 -5.16
N SER A 166 -2.51 -19.12 -6.33
CA SER A 166 -2.79 -17.86 -7.02
C SER A 166 -4.24 -17.75 -7.46
N GLY A 167 -4.82 -16.57 -7.29
CA GLY A 167 -6.16 -16.23 -7.74
C GLY A 167 -6.21 -14.81 -8.28
N GLU A 168 -7.42 -14.34 -8.60
CA GLU A 168 -7.64 -13.03 -9.21
C GLU A 168 -8.81 -12.32 -8.53
N ILE A 169 -8.66 -11.00 -8.32
CA ILE A 169 -9.74 -10.12 -7.86
C ILE A 169 -10.00 -9.07 -8.94
N ALA A 170 -11.22 -9.02 -9.45
CA ALA A 170 -11.68 -7.92 -10.29
C ALA A 170 -12.22 -6.78 -9.42
N VAL A 171 -11.68 -5.58 -9.59
CA VAL A 171 -12.08 -4.38 -8.83
C VAL A 171 -12.37 -3.24 -9.78
N ARG A 172 -13.54 -2.62 -9.63
CA ARG A 172 -13.91 -1.40 -10.35
C ARG A 172 -13.73 -0.19 -9.44
N MET A 173 -12.88 0.76 -9.85
CA MET A 173 -12.69 2.01 -9.11
C MET A 173 -12.98 3.22 -10.00
N GLY A 174 -14.11 3.88 -9.72
CA GLY A 174 -14.63 4.96 -10.55
C GLY A 174 -15.04 4.46 -11.95
N ARG A 175 -14.29 4.87 -12.98
CA ARG A 175 -14.51 4.48 -14.38
C ARG A 175 -13.44 3.51 -14.93
N LYS A 176 -12.52 3.06 -14.08
CA LYS A 176 -11.45 2.13 -14.46
C LYS A 176 -11.69 0.79 -13.81
N ASP A 177 -11.48 -0.26 -14.58
CA ASP A 177 -11.51 -1.65 -14.11
C ASP A 177 -10.05 -2.10 -13.90
N TYR A 178 -9.82 -2.82 -12.80
CA TYR A 178 -8.51 -3.29 -12.36
C TYR A 178 -8.57 -4.79 -12.13
N ARG A 179 -7.51 -5.47 -12.56
CA ARG A 179 -7.29 -6.89 -12.28
C ARG A 179 -6.17 -7.02 -11.26
N LEU A 180 -6.48 -7.59 -10.10
CA LEU A 180 -5.51 -7.83 -9.04
C LEU A 180 -5.15 -9.31 -9.04
N LEU A 181 -3.88 -9.62 -9.29
CA LEU A 181 -3.38 -10.98 -9.20
C LEU A 181 -2.93 -11.22 -7.76
N VAL A 182 -3.58 -12.14 -7.07
CA VAL A 182 -3.31 -12.46 -5.67
C VAL A 182 -2.54 -13.77 -5.60
N ARG A 183 -1.42 -13.77 -4.90
CA ARG A 183 -0.67 -14.96 -4.53
C ARG A 183 -0.64 -15.09 -3.02
N VAL A 184 -0.94 -16.27 -2.52
CA VAL A 184 -0.77 -16.62 -1.11
C VAL A 184 0.29 -17.69 -1.00
N SER A 185 1.27 -17.49 -0.12
CA SER A 185 2.39 -18.41 0.07
C SER A 185 2.59 -18.73 1.55
N PRO A 186 3.07 -19.94 1.89
CA PRO A 186 3.46 -20.23 3.27
C PRO A 186 4.67 -19.37 3.66
N ALA A 187 4.65 -18.83 4.88
CA ALA A 187 5.73 -18.02 5.46
C ALA A 187 6.07 -18.53 6.88
N GLU A 188 7.22 -18.12 7.41
CA GLU A 188 7.71 -18.58 8.73
C GLU A 188 6.69 -18.36 9.86
N PHE A 189 6.04 -17.19 9.85
CA PHE A 189 5.10 -16.79 10.90
C PHE A 189 3.63 -16.88 10.47
N GLY A 190 3.30 -17.51 9.34
CA GLY A 190 1.92 -17.61 8.86
C GLY A 190 1.82 -17.70 7.35
N GLU A 191 0.99 -16.85 6.75
CA GLU A 191 0.82 -16.81 5.29
C GLU A 191 1.17 -15.42 4.77
N GLU A 192 1.94 -15.36 3.69
CA GLU A 192 2.23 -14.12 2.98
C GLU A 192 1.22 -13.94 1.85
N VAL A 193 0.69 -12.72 1.70
CA VAL A 193 -0.17 -12.34 0.57
C VAL A 193 0.55 -11.31 -0.28
N ASP A 194 0.75 -11.61 -1.56
CA ASP A 194 1.25 -10.69 -2.59
C ASP A 194 0.12 -10.36 -3.56
N VAL A 195 -0.21 -9.09 -3.72
CA VAL A 195 -1.25 -8.60 -4.61
C VAL A 195 -0.61 -7.69 -5.64
N ARG A 196 -0.56 -8.16 -6.90
CA ARG A 196 -0.07 -7.37 -8.02
C ARG A 196 -1.21 -6.67 -8.72
N ILE A 197 -1.02 -5.38 -8.99
CA ILE A 197 -2.06 -4.51 -9.55
C ILE A 197 -1.79 -4.34 -11.05
N ALA A 198 -2.70 -4.84 -11.87
CA ALA A 198 -2.69 -4.62 -13.31
C ALA A 198 -3.88 -3.74 -13.72
N LEU A 199 -3.63 -2.78 -14.61
CA LEU A 199 -4.68 -2.03 -15.28
C LEU A 199 -5.21 -2.86 -16.44
N GLU A 200 -6.54 -2.95 -16.59
CA GLU A 200 -7.18 -3.47 -17.81
C GLU A 200 -7.40 -2.37 -18.86
#